data_AF-A0A1Q5HUM3-F1
#
_entry.id   AF-A0A1Q5HUM3-F1
#
_cell.length_a   1.000
_cell.length_b   1.000
_cell.length_c   1.000
_cell.angle_alpha   90.00
_cell.angle_beta   90.00
_cell.angle_gamma   90.00
#
_symmetry.space_group_name_H-M   'P 1'
#
loop_
_entity.id
_entity.type
_entity.pdbx_description
1 polymer ?
#
loop_
_entity_poly.entity_id
_entity_poly.type
_entity_poly.pdbx_seq_one_letter_code
_entity_poly.pdbx_strand_id
1 'polypeptide(L)'
;MPALGALRRLIMAPSLDDVSFAGRGFTVEPTERTRQLEAVPQAVVTGFEWGIEDKDLATTERRLALVDPLNRGFAYEGATMACAIRDTMGPQGRRARDLLRGGGRPHIFLNYIGIGFAMAKLPRPLWKKLVPDLTEPDLYPAMSWLCVDGYGFDRAYFDTETWVGGQRLDAPYDWDGDPSYWQRAFDQGVGRALWFIHGGHVANVSAAVRAFAGDRRADLWSGVGLAATFAGGTTAADLDALRQEAGEHVGHLAQGAVFAAKARHHAGFVPEHSSAAVHAFTGRTVEAVAHLADDCAASAPEAGVGPAYEVWRAKVRTQLAVAVV
;
A
#
# COMPACT_ATOMS: atom_id res chain seq x y z
N MET A 1 18.97 -25.75 -6.37
CA MET A 1 19.36 -25.47 -7.76
C MET A 1 19.28 -23.96 -8.00
N PRO A 2 20.38 -23.20 -7.83
CA PRO A 2 20.39 -21.75 -8.05
C PRO A 2 19.89 -21.34 -9.45
N ALA A 3 20.08 -22.19 -10.46
CA ALA A 3 19.58 -21.99 -11.82
C ALA A 3 18.04 -21.84 -11.92
N LEU A 4 17.27 -22.58 -11.12
CA LEU A 4 15.80 -22.47 -11.11
C LEU A 4 15.32 -21.19 -10.40
N GLY A 5 16.11 -20.66 -9.46
CA GLY A 5 15.85 -19.36 -8.84
C GLY A 5 16.06 -18.22 -9.84
N ALA A 6 17.22 -18.21 -10.49
CA ALA A 6 17.58 -17.22 -11.50
C ALA A 6 16.59 -17.23 -12.69
N LEU A 7 16.15 -18.42 -13.15
CA LEU A 7 15.15 -18.53 -14.22
C LEU A 7 13.80 -17.92 -13.82
N ARG A 8 13.31 -18.17 -12.59
CA ARG A 8 12.06 -17.57 -12.11
C ARG A 8 12.17 -16.05 -11.99
N ARG A 9 13.31 -15.53 -11.52
CA ARG A 9 13.58 -14.08 -11.50
C ARG A 9 13.50 -13.50 -12.91
N LEU A 10 14.22 -14.10 -13.86
CA LEU A 10 14.25 -13.63 -15.26
C LEU A 10 12.86 -13.60 -15.92
N ILE A 11 11.98 -14.54 -15.59
CA ILE A 11 10.63 -14.64 -16.18
C ILE A 11 9.64 -13.68 -15.52
N MET A 12 9.77 -13.43 -14.22
CA MET A 12 8.69 -12.84 -13.42
C MET A 12 9.00 -11.45 -12.85
N ALA A 13 10.27 -11.09 -12.69
CA ALA A 13 10.64 -9.79 -12.17
C ALA A 13 10.50 -8.74 -13.29
N PRO A 14 9.74 -7.64 -13.07
CA PRO A 14 9.80 -6.52 -13.98
C PRO A 14 11.20 -5.90 -13.93
N SER A 15 11.65 -5.29 -15.03
CA SER A 15 12.90 -4.55 -15.01
C SER A 15 12.74 -3.26 -14.19
N LEU A 16 13.86 -2.68 -13.74
CA LEU A 16 13.83 -1.38 -13.07
C LEU A 16 13.30 -0.28 -13.99
N ASP A 17 13.56 -0.39 -15.30
CA ASP A 17 13.01 0.52 -16.30
C ASP A 17 11.48 0.40 -16.37
N ASP A 18 10.94 -0.83 -16.36
CA ASP A 18 9.48 -1.08 -16.42
C ASP A 18 8.70 -0.47 -15.25
N VAL A 19 9.37 -0.20 -14.12
CA VAL A 19 8.75 0.39 -12.93
C VAL A 19 9.15 1.85 -12.68
N SER A 20 10.09 2.39 -13.46
CA SER A 20 10.54 3.79 -13.38
C SER A 20 9.51 4.77 -13.95
N PHE A 21 9.54 6.03 -13.53
CA PHE A 21 8.64 7.05 -14.07
C PHE A 21 8.87 7.23 -15.58
N ALA A 22 10.13 7.21 -16.02
CA ALA A 22 10.48 7.33 -17.43
C ALA A 22 9.97 6.14 -18.26
N GLY A 23 10.19 4.90 -17.81
CA GLY A 23 9.74 3.71 -18.52
C GLY A 23 8.22 3.53 -18.51
N ARG A 24 7.54 4.10 -17.50
CA ARG A 24 6.07 4.21 -17.47
C ARG A 24 5.51 5.36 -18.31
N GLY A 25 6.37 6.26 -18.81
CA GLY A 25 5.95 7.45 -19.56
C GLY A 25 5.28 8.52 -18.70
N PHE A 26 5.51 8.52 -17.38
CA PHE A 26 4.96 9.53 -16.49
C PHE A 26 5.68 10.86 -16.68
N THR A 27 4.92 11.95 -16.81
CA THR A 27 5.47 13.30 -16.95
C THR A 27 5.82 13.84 -15.56
N VAL A 28 6.99 13.45 -15.05
CA VAL A 28 7.50 13.85 -13.73
C VAL A 28 8.86 14.53 -13.88
N GLU A 29 9.01 15.71 -13.31
CA GLU A 29 10.29 16.43 -13.33
C GLU A 29 11.32 15.74 -12.43
N PRO A 30 12.55 15.48 -12.91
CA PRO A 30 13.61 14.91 -12.09
C PRO A 30 14.09 15.88 -11.01
N THR A 31 13.87 15.52 -9.75
CA THR A 31 14.30 16.24 -8.55
C THR A 31 14.84 15.23 -7.54
N GLU A 32 15.41 15.68 -6.42
CA GLU A 32 15.77 14.78 -5.33
C GLU A 32 14.55 14.04 -4.76
N ARG A 33 13.40 14.73 -4.64
CA ARG A 33 12.16 14.15 -4.11
C ARG A 33 11.55 13.12 -5.04
N THR A 34 11.54 13.38 -6.34
CA THR A 34 11.01 12.43 -7.32
C THR A 34 11.94 11.23 -7.48
N ARG A 35 13.27 11.40 -7.33
CA ARG A 35 14.21 10.27 -7.19
C ARG A 35 13.96 9.43 -5.94
N GLN A 36 13.64 10.05 -4.80
CA GLN A 36 13.26 9.31 -3.59
C GLN A 36 11.96 8.51 -3.81
N LEU A 37 10.95 9.11 -4.44
CA LEU A 37 9.72 8.40 -4.78
C LEU A 37 9.96 7.26 -5.78
N GLU A 38 10.84 7.45 -6.76
CA GLU A 38 11.19 6.42 -7.75
C GLU A 38 12.03 5.28 -7.13
N ALA A 39 12.75 5.52 -6.05
CA ALA A 39 13.45 4.47 -5.29
C ALA A 39 12.49 3.46 -4.64
N VAL A 40 11.22 3.84 -4.41
CA VAL A 40 10.20 2.98 -3.82
C VAL A 40 9.90 1.76 -4.70
N PRO A 41 9.44 1.89 -5.95
CA PRO A 41 9.21 0.74 -6.82
C PRO A 41 10.49 -0.08 -7.05
N GLN A 42 11.67 0.55 -7.10
CA GLN A 42 12.95 -0.16 -7.21
C GLN A 42 13.22 -1.06 -5.99
N ALA A 43 12.90 -0.60 -4.78
CA ALA A 43 13.00 -1.40 -3.57
C ALA A 43 12.04 -2.60 -3.59
N VAL A 44 10.81 -2.41 -4.08
CA VAL A 44 9.85 -3.51 -4.29
C VAL A 44 10.41 -4.54 -5.27
N VAL A 45 10.93 -4.12 -6.42
CA VAL A 45 11.54 -5.03 -7.40
C VAL A 45 12.72 -5.78 -6.77
N THR A 46 13.60 -5.08 -6.06
CA THR A 46 14.75 -5.69 -5.37
C THR A 46 14.31 -6.78 -4.40
N GLY A 47 13.30 -6.51 -3.57
CA GLY A 47 12.74 -7.48 -2.65
C GLY A 47 12.09 -8.67 -3.35
N PHE A 48 11.34 -8.41 -4.42
CA PHE A 48 10.73 -9.44 -5.26
C PHE A 48 11.77 -10.38 -5.87
N GLU A 49 12.83 -9.81 -6.45
CA GLU A 49 13.93 -10.57 -7.05
C GLU A 49 14.57 -11.51 -6.03
N TRP A 50 14.81 -11.05 -4.80
CA TRP A 50 15.40 -11.90 -3.76
C TRP A 50 14.42 -12.97 -3.28
N GLY A 51 13.16 -12.61 -3.02
CA GLY A 51 12.13 -13.55 -2.58
C GLY A 51 11.80 -14.63 -3.63
N ILE A 52 11.86 -14.28 -4.92
CA ILE A 52 11.64 -15.24 -6.00
C ILE A 52 12.87 -16.11 -6.20
N GLU A 53 14.08 -15.54 -6.19
CA GLU A 53 15.32 -16.26 -6.48
C GLU A 53 15.74 -17.21 -5.35
N ASP A 54 15.73 -16.74 -4.11
CA ASP A 54 16.39 -17.39 -2.99
C ASP A 54 15.79 -18.77 -2.65
N LYS A 55 16.67 -19.65 -2.16
CA LYS A 55 16.29 -21.02 -1.78
C LYS A 55 15.47 -21.05 -0.51
N ASP A 56 15.78 -20.22 0.48
CA ASP A 56 15.18 -20.22 1.82
C ASP A 56 14.95 -18.80 2.31
N LEU A 57 13.98 -18.65 3.23
CA LEU A 57 13.59 -17.34 3.77
C LEU A 57 14.70 -16.69 4.60
N ALA A 58 15.50 -17.48 5.33
CA ALA A 58 16.60 -16.94 6.13
C ALA A 58 17.65 -16.20 5.27
N THR A 59 17.86 -16.65 4.03
CA THR A 59 18.71 -15.94 3.07
C THR A 59 18.05 -14.66 2.58
N THR A 60 16.77 -14.71 2.23
CA THR A 60 16.01 -13.51 1.83
C THR A 60 15.99 -12.46 2.92
N GLU A 61 15.69 -12.82 4.17
CA GLU A 61 15.65 -11.92 5.32
C GLU A 61 17.02 -11.28 5.59
N ARG A 62 18.12 -12.04 5.47
CA ARG A 62 19.47 -11.47 5.60
C ARG A 62 19.78 -10.43 4.52
N ARG A 63 19.33 -10.64 3.28
CA ARG A 63 19.50 -9.65 2.20
C ARG A 63 18.62 -8.43 2.45
N LEU A 64 17.36 -8.63 2.84
CA LEU A 64 16.41 -7.55 3.16
C LEU A 64 16.90 -6.68 4.33
N ALA A 65 17.60 -7.26 5.31
CA ALA A 65 18.19 -6.50 6.41
C ALA A 65 19.27 -5.48 5.96
N LEU A 66 19.86 -5.66 4.78
CA LEU A 66 20.84 -4.73 4.19
C LEU A 66 20.18 -3.51 3.53
N VAL A 67 18.87 -3.56 3.27
CA VAL A 67 18.13 -2.43 2.70
C VAL A 67 17.98 -1.34 3.76
N ASP A 68 18.17 -0.09 3.32
CA ASP A 68 18.00 1.10 4.16
C ASP A 68 16.63 1.07 4.88
N PRO A 69 16.56 1.40 6.18
CA PRO A 69 15.30 1.38 6.94
C PRO A 69 14.16 2.16 6.28
N LEU A 70 14.44 3.24 5.55
CA LEU A 70 13.46 4.01 4.80
C LEU A 70 12.71 3.16 3.77
N ASN A 71 13.44 2.30 3.07
CA ASN A 71 12.94 1.50 1.94
C ASN A 71 12.71 0.03 2.28
N ARG A 72 13.14 -0.42 3.45
CA ARG A 72 13.09 -1.83 3.86
C ARG A 72 11.68 -2.41 3.83
N GLY A 73 10.67 -1.65 4.25
CA GLY A 73 9.28 -2.09 4.17
C GLY A 73 8.84 -2.42 2.75
N PHE A 74 9.21 -1.60 1.76
CA PHE A 74 8.92 -1.84 0.34
C PHE A 74 9.68 -3.06 -0.21
N ALA A 75 10.90 -3.31 0.29
CA ALA A 75 11.60 -4.55 -0.06
C ALA A 75 10.89 -5.80 0.53
N TYR A 76 10.35 -5.73 1.75
CA TYR A 76 9.54 -6.81 2.30
C TYR A 76 8.20 -6.99 1.56
N GLU A 77 7.59 -5.92 1.05
CA GLU A 77 6.41 -5.96 0.18
C GLU A 77 6.67 -6.80 -1.08
N GLY A 78 7.76 -6.51 -1.80
CA GLY A 78 8.18 -7.30 -2.97
C GLY A 78 8.53 -8.75 -2.63
N ALA A 79 9.24 -8.98 -1.53
CA ALA A 79 9.57 -10.34 -1.10
C ALA A 79 8.32 -11.15 -0.73
N THR A 80 7.33 -10.49 -0.11
CA THR A 80 6.02 -11.10 0.19
C THR A 80 5.27 -11.45 -1.09
N MET A 81 5.22 -10.53 -2.07
CA MET A 81 4.63 -10.79 -3.39
C MET A 81 5.23 -12.06 -4.01
N ALA A 82 6.57 -12.17 -4.03
CA ALA A 82 7.25 -13.34 -4.57
C ALA A 82 6.92 -14.62 -3.79
N CYS A 83 6.87 -14.55 -2.46
CA CYS A 83 6.51 -15.69 -1.62
C CYS A 83 5.06 -16.15 -1.87
N ALA A 84 4.10 -15.23 -1.98
CA ALA A 84 2.70 -15.54 -2.25
C ALA A 84 2.51 -16.21 -3.62
N ILE A 85 3.22 -15.73 -4.65
CA ILE A 85 3.24 -16.37 -5.99
C ILE A 85 3.80 -17.79 -5.90
N ARG A 86 4.93 -17.98 -5.24
CA ARG A 86 5.56 -19.31 -5.09
C ARG A 86 4.68 -20.29 -4.34
N ASP A 87 4.02 -19.82 -3.29
CA ASP A 87 3.12 -20.65 -2.49
C ASP A 87 1.89 -21.06 -3.30
N THR A 88 1.39 -20.18 -4.17
CA THR A 88 0.23 -20.44 -5.02
C THR A 88 0.54 -21.40 -6.17
N MET A 89 1.73 -21.29 -6.78
CA MET A 89 2.16 -22.13 -7.91
C MET A 89 2.80 -23.47 -7.48
N GLY A 90 3.20 -23.60 -6.21
CA GLY A 90 3.86 -24.77 -5.67
C GLY A 90 2.92 -25.72 -4.92
N PRO A 91 3.29 -27.00 -4.73
CA PRO A 91 2.44 -27.99 -4.08
C PRO A 91 2.34 -27.85 -2.54
N GLN A 92 3.25 -27.12 -1.88
CA GLN A 92 3.38 -27.06 -0.40
C GLN A 92 3.84 -25.67 0.08
N GLY A 93 3.12 -24.63 -0.36
CA GLY A 93 3.45 -23.25 -0.03
C GLY A 93 3.26 -22.89 1.44
N ARG A 94 4.30 -22.35 2.07
CA ARG A 94 4.22 -21.73 3.41
C ARG A 94 5.10 -20.50 3.57
N ARG A 95 5.75 -20.06 2.49
CA ARG A 95 6.75 -19.00 2.53
C ARG A 95 6.17 -17.67 2.94
N ALA A 96 5.00 -17.30 2.41
CA ALA A 96 4.33 -16.07 2.76
C ALA A 96 4.00 -16.10 4.26
N ARG A 97 3.34 -17.15 4.74
CA ARG A 97 3.02 -17.32 6.17
C ARG A 97 4.26 -17.24 7.07
N ASP A 98 5.32 -17.97 6.72
CA ASP A 98 6.54 -18.03 7.51
C ASP A 98 7.27 -16.67 7.51
N LEU A 99 7.28 -15.94 6.38
CA LEU A 99 7.83 -14.58 6.29
C LEU A 99 7.05 -13.57 7.14
N LEU A 100 5.70 -13.61 7.08
CA LEU A 100 4.82 -12.71 7.84
C LEU A 100 4.91 -12.94 9.35
N ARG A 101 5.21 -14.17 9.78
CA ARG A 101 5.47 -14.53 11.18
C ARG A 101 6.93 -14.30 11.61
N GLY A 102 7.84 -14.18 10.65
CA GLY A 102 9.27 -13.94 10.85
C GLY A 102 9.65 -12.47 10.62
N GLY A 103 10.69 -12.23 9.82
CA GLY A 103 11.25 -10.91 9.57
C GLY A 103 10.32 -9.93 8.86
N GLY A 104 9.25 -10.43 8.21
CA GLY A 104 8.21 -9.59 7.62
C GLY A 104 7.24 -9.00 8.64
N ARG A 105 7.17 -9.53 9.87
CA ARG A 105 6.19 -9.11 10.90
C ARG A 105 6.13 -7.59 11.16
N PRO A 106 7.26 -6.85 11.25
CA PRO A 106 7.22 -5.39 11.43
C PRO A 106 6.65 -4.63 10.22
N HIS A 107 6.57 -5.27 9.05
CA HIS A 107 6.15 -4.67 7.78
C HIS A 107 4.78 -5.20 7.31
N ILE A 108 3.97 -5.73 8.23
CA ILE A 108 2.73 -6.47 7.90
C ILE A 108 1.76 -5.72 6.97
N PHE A 109 1.58 -4.41 7.17
CA PHE A 109 0.72 -3.59 6.31
C PHE A 109 1.20 -3.57 4.86
N LEU A 110 2.50 -3.40 4.65
CA LEU A 110 3.13 -3.43 3.32
C LEU A 110 3.12 -4.82 2.72
N ASN A 111 3.25 -5.85 3.55
CA ASN A 111 3.19 -7.22 3.06
C ASN A 111 1.79 -7.58 2.53
N TYR A 112 0.71 -7.10 3.15
CA TYR A 112 -0.64 -7.25 2.57
C TYR A 112 -0.74 -6.59 1.19
N ILE A 113 -0.16 -5.39 1.02
CA ILE A 113 -0.11 -4.70 -0.27
C ILE A 113 0.67 -5.54 -1.31
N GLY A 114 1.78 -6.16 -0.90
CA GLY A 114 2.56 -7.07 -1.74
C GLY A 114 1.80 -8.32 -2.17
N ILE A 115 0.92 -8.86 -1.31
CA ILE A 115 -0.03 -9.91 -1.71
C ILE A 115 -0.99 -9.39 -2.79
N GLY A 116 -1.43 -8.14 -2.69
CA GLY A 116 -2.20 -7.45 -3.72
C GLY A 116 -1.50 -7.40 -5.09
N PHE A 117 -0.21 -7.10 -5.12
CA PHE A 117 0.57 -7.16 -6.37
C PHE A 117 0.62 -8.57 -6.96
N ALA A 118 0.69 -9.60 -6.11
CA ALA A 118 0.62 -10.98 -6.58
C ALA A 118 -0.74 -11.30 -7.25
N MET A 119 -1.85 -10.70 -6.78
CA MET A 119 -3.17 -10.84 -7.41
C MET A 119 -3.16 -10.36 -8.87
N ALA A 120 -2.43 -9.29 -9.18
CA ALA A 120 -2.34 -8.77 -10.55
C ALA A 120 -1.56 -9.69 -11.50
N LYS A 121 -0.68 -10.56 -10.98
CA LYS A 121 0.10 -11.52 -11.76
C LYS A 121 -0.53 -12.91 -11.84
N LEU A 122 -1.65 -13.17 -11.15
CA LEU A 122 -2.25 -14.50 -11.04
C LEU A 122 -3.73 -14.51 -11.47
N PRO A 123 -4.20 -15.62 -12.06
CA PRO A 123 -5.63 -15.79 -12.35
C PRO A 123 -6.51 -15.67 -11.10
N ARG A 124 -7.65 -14.98 -11.24
CA ARG A 124 -8.64 -14.74 -10.15
C ARG A 124 -8.99 -15.98 -9.31
N PRO A 125 -9.21 -17.19 -9.88
CA PRO A 125 -9.54 -18.38 -9.08
C PRO A 125 -8.46 -18.81 -8.07
N LEU A 126 -7.22 -18.34 -8.25
CA LEU A 126 -6.11 -18.64 -7.36
C LEU A 126 -6.01 -17.67 -6.17
N TRP A 127 -6.71 -16.53 -6.21
CA TRP A 127 -6.60 -15.50 -5.18
C TRP A 127 -6.97 -15.98 -3.77
N LYS A 128 -7.90 -16.94 -3.67
CA LYS A 128 -8.25 -17.60 -2.40
C LYS A 128 -7.08 -18.33 -1.70
N LYS A 129 -5.94 -18.52 -2.37
CA LYS A 129 -4.74 -19.17 -1.82
C LYS A 129 -3.67 -18.17 -1.37
N LEU A 130 -3.85 -16.88 -1.67
CA LEU A 130 -2.78 -15.88 -1.54
C LEU A 130 -2.57 -15.40 -0.12
N VAL A 131 -3.66 -15.15 0.61
CA VAL A 131 -3.58 -14.71 2.00
C VAL A 131 -3.45 -15.95 2.88
N PRO A 132 -2.34 -16.13 3.59
CA PRO A 132 -2.23 -17.22 4.56
C PRO A 132 -3.19 -17.00 5.73
N ASP A 133 -3.51 -18.07 6.45
CA ASP A 133 -4.29 -17.98 7.69
C ASP A 133 -3.47 -17.27 8.79
N LEU A 134 -3.83 -16.02 9.06
CA LEU A 134 -3.22 -15.13 10.05
C LEU A 134 -4.31 -14.73 11.05
N THR A 135 -4.27 -15.32 12.23
CA THR A 135 -5.26 -15.07 13.31
C THR A 135 -4.67 -14.26 14.46
N GLU A 136 -3.36 -14.04 14.43
CA GLU A 136 -2.66 -13.27 15.44
C GLU A 136 -3.11 -11.80 15.41
N PRO A 137 -3.54 -11.22 16.55
CA PRO A 137 -4.06 -9.84 16.58
C PRO A 137 -3.10 -8.78 16.07
N ASP A 138 -1.80 -8.94 16.35
CA ASP A 138 -0.75 -8.01 15.96
C ASP A 138 -0.28 -8.18 14.50
N LEU A 139 -0.88 -9.11 13.76
CA LEU A 139 -0.81 -9.18 12.30
C LEU A 139 -1.97 -8.42 11.63
N TYR A 140 -2.88 -7.83 12.41
CA TYR A 140 -3.99 -7.01 11.91
C TYR A 140 -4.82 -7.67 10.79
N PRO A 141 -5.50 -8.82 11.03
CA PRO A 141 -6.21 -9.55 9.98
C PRO A 141 -7.26 -8.73 9.22
N ALA A 142 -7.91 -7.77 9.91
CA ALA A 142 -8.85 -6.83 9.28
C ALA A 142 -8.20 -5.97 8.18
N MET A 143 -6.89 -5.73 8.23
CA MET A 143 -6.14 -5.01 7.20
C MET A 143 -5.81 -5.87 5.97
N SER A 144 -6.31 -7.10 5.87
CA SER A 144 -6.19 -7.91 4.64
C SER A 144 -6.79 -7.22 3.41
N TRP A 145 -7.71 -6.27 3.59
CA TRP A 145 -8.22 -5.38 2.53
C TRP A 145 -7.13 -4.54 1.84
N LEU A 146 -5.96 -4.37 2.46
CA LEU A 146 -4.79 -3.79 1.82
C LEU A 146 -4.26 -4.64 0.65
N CYS A 147 -4.66 -5.92 0.53
CA CYS A 147 -4.41 -6.70 -0.68
C CYS A 147 -5.21 -6.15 -1.87
N VAL A 148 -6.46 -5.74 -1.65
CA VAL A 148 -7.29 -5.14 -2.71
C VAL A 148 -6.80 -3.74 -3.06
N ASP A 149 -6.35 -2.98 -2.06
CA ASP A 149 -5.60 -1.72 -2.26
C ASP A 149 -4.36 -1.95 -3.13
N GLY A 150 -3.49 -2.90 -2.77
CA GLY A 150 -2.31 -3.22 -3.57
C GLY A 150 -2.64 -3.64 -5.00
N TYR A 151 -3.71 -4.42 -5.19
CA TYR A 151 -4.20 -4.78 -6.52
C TYR A 151 -4.66 -3.55 -7.33
N GLY A 152 -5.41 -2.63 -6.70
CA GLY A 152 -5.82 -1.37 -7.33
C GLY A 152 -4.64 -0.47 -7.70
N PHE A 153 -3.62 -0.42 -6.84
CA PHE A 153 -2.38 0.29 -7.12
C PHE A 153 -1.67 -0.27 -8.36
N ASP A 154 -1.46 -1.60 -8.44
CA ASP A 154 -0.78 -2.24 -9.58
C ASP A 154 -1.52 -1.92 -10.90
N ARG A 155 -2.84 -2.06 -10.90
CA ARG A 155 -3.67 -1.72 -12.06
C ARG A 155 -3.53 -0.27 -12.51
N ALA A 156 -3.60 0.68 -11.58
CA ALA A 156 -3.46 2.09 -11.93
C ALA A 156 -2.04 2.46 -12.39
N TYR A 157 -1.01 1.86 -11.79
CA TYR A 157 0.39 2.14 -12.10
C TYR A 157 0.82 1.56 -13.46
N PHE A 158 0.41 0.33 -13.77
CA PHE A 158 0.84 -0.37 -14.99
C PHE A 158 -0.13 -0.20 -16.19
N ASP A 159 -1.40 0.11 -15.95
CA ASP A 159 -2.42 0.28 -17.00
C ASP A 159 -3.15 1.65 -16.85
N THR A 160 -2.38 2.73 -16.71
CA THR A 160 -2.87 4.09 -16.34
C THR A 160 -4.01 4.61 -17.22
N GLU A 161 -3.92 4.49 -18.55
CA GLU A 161 -4.98 4.92 -19.46
C GLU A 161 -6.32 4.20 -19.18
N THR A 162 -6.27 2.93 -18.80
CA THR A 162 -7.49 2.14 -18.56
C THR A 162 -8.14 2.50 -17.23
N TRP A 163 -7.35 2.59 -16.16
CA TRP A 163 -7.87 2.69 -14.80
C TRP A 163 -7.93 4.12 -14.26
N VAL A 164 -7.05 5.00 -14.74
CA VAL A 164 -7.05 6.43 -14.38
C VAL A 164 -7.77 7.25 -15.45
N GLY A 165 -7.32 7.17 -16.71
CA GLY A 165 -7.93 7.92 -17.82
C GLY A 165 -9.38 7.47 -18.09
N GLY A 166 -9.59 6.17 -18.27
CA GLY A 166 -10.88 5.56 -18.54
C GLY A 166 -11.72 5.25 -17.30
N GLN A 167 -11.17 5.43 -16.10
CA GLN A 167 -11.85 5.22 -14.80
C GLN A 167 -12.58 3.88 -14.68
N ARG A 168 -12.06 2.82 -15.33
CA ARG A 168 -12.70 1.50 -15.38
C ARG A 168 -13.01 0.97 -13.97
N LEU A 169 -14.19 0.36 -13.83
CA LEU A 169 -14.55 -0.42 -12.65
C LEU A 169 -14.07 -1.86 -12.80
N ASP A 170 -13.53 -2.46 -11.74
CA ASP A 170 -13.18 -3.88 -11.75
C ASP A 170 -14.41 -4.73 -11.40
N ALA A 171 -14.42 -5.97 -11.87
CA ALA A 171 -15.44 -6.92 -11.43
C ALA A 171 -15.23 -7.21 -9.93
N PRO A 172 -16.25 -7.09 -9.08
CA PRO A 172 -16.11 -7.43 -7.66
C PRO A 172 -15.62 -8.86 -7.44
N TYR A 173 -14.76 -9.04 -6.44
CA TYR A 173 -14.37 -10.34 -5.91
C TYR A 173 -14.87 -10.45 -4.47
N ASP A 174 -15.35 -11.62 -4.08
CA ASP A 174 -15.78 -11.89 -2.71
C ASP A 174 -14.55 -11.97 -1.79
N TRP A 175 -14.16 -10.82 -1.25
CA TRP A 175 -13.04 -10.66 -0.34
C TRP A 175 -13.59 -10.41 1.06
N ASP A 176 -13.12 -11.19 2.05
CA ASP A 176 -13.59 -11.09 3.45
C ASP A 176 -15.13 -11.17 3.60
N GLY A 177 -15.80 -11.86 2.67
CA GLY A 177 -17.25 -12.02 2.65
C GLY A 177 -18.05 -10.78 2.21
N ASP A 178 -17.39 -9.71 1.72
CA ASP A 178 -18.07 -8.48 1.32
C ASP A 178 -17.64 -7.98 -0.08
N PRO A 179 -18.23 -8.53 -1.16
CA PRO A 179 -17.91 -8.08 -2.51
C PRO A 179 -18.34 -6.62 -2.78
N SER A 180 -19.25 -6.06 -1.99
CA SER A 180 -19.73 -4.68 -2.19
C SER A 180 -18.65 -3.65 -1.82
N TYR A 181 -17.75 -4.01 -0.91
CA TYR A 181 -16.65 -3.16 -0.48
C TYR A 181 -15.44 -3.18 -1.43
N TRP A 182 -15.38 -4.12 -2.38
CA TRP A 182 -14.27 -4.30 -3.32
C TRP A 182 -13.78 -3.01 -3.99
N GLN A 183 -14.71 -2.27 -4.60
CA GLN A 183 -14.37 -1.05 -5.34
C GLN A 183 -13.79 0.04 -4.43
N ARG A 184 -14.25 0.12 -3.18
CA ARG A 184 -13.77 1.10 -2.19
C ARG A 184 -12.33 0.82 -1.78
N ALA A 185 -11.98 -0.44 -1.56
CA ALA A 185 -10.59 -0.83 -1.29
C ALA A 185 -9.70 -0.67 -2.53
N PHE A 186 -10.20 -1.01 -3.71
CA PHE A 186 -9.49 -0.81 -4.98
C PHE A 186 -9.14 0.66 -5.21
N ASP A 187 -10.07 1.58 -4.96
CA ASP A 187 -9.86 3.02 -5.15
C ASP A 187 -8.89 3.64 -4.15
N GLN A 188 -8.70 3.06 -2.97
CA GLN A 188 -7.60 3.44 -2.07
C GLN A 188 -6.24 3.17 -2.75
N GLY A 189 -6.12 2.02 -3.41
CA GLY A 189 -4.96 1.65 -4.21
C GLY A 189 -4.70 2.60 -5.37
N VAL A 190 -5.76 2.93 -6.12
CA VAL A 190 -5.69 3.91 -7.22
C VAL A 190 -5.24 5.27 -6.70
N GLY A 191 -5.80 5.72 -5.56
CA GLY A 191 -5.43 6.99 -4.94
C GLY A 191 -3.95 7.05 -4.56
N ARG A 192 -3.41 5.96 -4.01
CA ARG A 192 -1.97 5.82 -3.78
C ARG A 192 -1.19 5.90 -5.09
N ALA A 193 -1.62 5.22 -6.16
CA ALA A 193 -0.93 5.23 -7.44
C ALA A 193 -0.89 6.63 -8.06
N LEU A 194 -1.96 7.42 -7.95
CA LEU A 194 -1.99 8.82 -8.43
C LEU A 194 -0.86 9.66 -7.84
N TRP A 195 -0.49 9.43 -6.57
CA TRP A 195 0.64 10.11 -5.94
C TRP A 195 1.95 9.87 -6.69
N PHE A 196 2.23 8.62 -7.07
CA PHE A 196 3.44 8.26 -7.81
C PHE A 196 3.38 8.67 -9.29
N ILE A 197 2.24 8.46 -9.95
CA ILE A 197 2.02 8.84 -11.36
C ILE A 197 2.29 10.33 -11.58
N HIS A 198 1.95 11.17 -10.60
CA HIS A 198 2.17 12.60 -10.65
C HIS A 198 3.38 13.07 -9.83
N GLY A 199 4.25 12.15 -9.39
CA GLY A 199 5.51 12.47 -8.71
C GLY A 199 5.37 13.31 -7.43
N GLY A 200 4.28 13.15 -6.69
CA GLY A 200 3.98 13.94 -5.49
C GLY A 200 3.57 15.39 -5.76
N HIS A 201 3.30 15.76 -7.02
CA HIS A 201 2.88 17.11 -7.39
C HIS A 201 1.40 17.36 -7.05
N VAL A 202 1.16 18.09 -5.96
CA VAL A 202 -0.17 18.28 -5.34
C VAL A 202 -1.25 18.73 -6.31
N ALA A 203 -0.97 19.72 -7.18
CA ALA A 203 -1.98 20.22 -8.11
C ALA A 203 -2.41 19.14 -9.13
N ASN A 204 -1.47 18.29 -9.57
CA ASN A 204 -1.74 17.26 -10.56
C ASN A 204 -2.49 16.09 -9.93
N VAL A 205 -2.07 15.66 -8.73
CA VAL A 205 -2.78 14.65 -7.93
C VAL A 205 -4.22 15.10 -7.65
N SER A 206 -4.41 16.33 -7.20
CA SER A 206 -5.73 16.87 -6.85
C SER A 206 -6.63 17.00 -8.08
N ALA A 207 -6.08 17.43 -9.22
CA ALA A 207 -6.80 17.46 -10.49
C ALA A 207 -7.22 16.04 -10.94
N ALA A 208 -6.33 15.06 -10.82
CA ALA A 208 -6.62 13.67 -11.15
C ALA A 208 -7.74 13.10 -10.27
N VAL A 209 -7.68 13.30 -8.94
CA VAL A 209 -8.76 12.85 -8.04
C VAL A 209 -10.09 13.53 -8.38
N ARG A 210 -10.10 14.83 -8.70
CA ARG A 210 -11.32 15.54 -9.12
C ARG A 210 -11.91 15.03 -10.42
N ALA A 211 -11.11 14.47 -11.31
CA ALA A 211 -11.62 13.90 -12.56
C ALA A 211 -12.50 12.65 -12.31
N PHE A 212 -12.28 11.92 -11.20
CA PHE A 212 -13.10 10.76 -10.86
C PHE A 212 -14.53 11.12 -10.46
N ALA A 213 -15.44 10.16 -10.65
CA ALA A 213 -16.80 10.20 -10.11
C ALA A 213 -16.79 10.50 -8.59
N GLY A 214 -17.74 11.33 -8.15
CA GLY A 214 -17.73 11.92 -6.80
C GLY A 214 -17.75 10.90 -5.66
N ASP A 215 -18.48 9.81 -5.84
CA ASP A 215 -18.60 8.69 -4.92
C ASP A 215 -17.29 7.91 -4.70
N ARG A 216 -16.33 8.00 -5.63
CA ARG A 216 -15.01 7.35 -5.53
C ARG A 216 -13.95 8.20 -4.84
N ARG A 217 -14.15 9.53 -4.78
CA ARG A 217 -13.13 10.49 -4.35
C ARG A 217 -12.70 10.32 -2.91
N ALA A 218 -13.61 9.92 -2.03
CA ALA A 218 -13.31 9.69 -0.62
C ALA A 218 -12.21 8.61 -0.44
N ASP A 219 -12.35 7.49 -1.15
CA ASP A 219 -11.39 6.39 -1.08
C ASP A 219 -10.06 6.73 -1.80
N LEU A 220 -10.12 7.46 -2.92
CA LEU A 220 -8.93 8.02 -3.58
C LEU A 220 -8.14 8.95 -2.66
N TRP A 221 -8.80 9.87 -1.96
CA TRP A 221 -8.15 10.77 -1.01
C TRP A 221 -7.54 10.04 0.19
N SER A 222 -8.18 8.96 0.66
CA SER A 222 -7.59 8.06 1.65
C SER A 222 -6.28 7.44 1.15
N GLY A 223 -6.24 7.01 -0.11
CA GLY A 223 -5.02 6.50 -0.74
C GLY A 223 -3.92 7.56 -0.88
N VAL A 224 -4.28 8.76 -1.34
CA VAL A 224 -3.35 9.89 -1.48
C VAL A 224 -2.72 10.26 -0.13
N GLY A 225 -3.52 10.35 0.93
CA GLY A 225 -3.01 10.69 2.27
C GLY A 225 -2.06 9.63 2.82
N LEU A 226 -2.34 8.35 2.54
CA LEU A 226 -1.44 7.24 2.89
C LEU A 226 -0.11 7.35 2.12
N ALA A 227 -0.15 7.53 0.80
CA ALA A 227 1.06 7.61 -0.03
C ALA A 227 1.92 8.84 0.32
N ALA A 228 1.32 10.02 0.43
CA ALA A 228 2.02 11.25 0.80
C ALA A 228 2.71 11.14 2.17
N THR A 229 2.09 10.44 3.12
CA THR A 229 2.65 10.23 4.46
C THR A 229 3.73 9.14 4.49
N PHE A 230 3.49 7.99 3.84
CA PHE A 230 4.39 6.85 3.93
C PHE A 230 5.62 7.00 3.02
N ALA A 231 5.40 7.40 1.76
CA ALA A 231 6.43 7.51 0.74
C ALA A 231 7.07 8.91 0.69
N GLY A 232 6.35 9.96 1.11
CA GLY A 232 6.87 11.33 1.11
C GLY A 232 6.90 11.93 -0.29
N GLY A 233 7.98 12.64 -0.62
CA GLY A 233 8.18 13.23 -1.96
C GLY A 233 7.58 14.63 -2.15
N THR A 234 7.29 15.36 -1.06
CA THR A 234 6.62 16.67 -1.12
C THR A 234 7.12 17.62 -0.01
N THR A 235 6.74 18.91 -0.04
CA THR A 235 7.11 19.90 0.99
C THR A 235 6.05 20.07 2.08
N ALA A 236 6.41 20.73 3.18
CA ALA A 236 5.43 21.18 4.18
C ALA A 236 4.33 22.08 3.58
N ALA A 237 4.69 23.03 2.71
CA ALA A 237 3.73 23.90 2.03
C ALA A 237 2.79 23.10 1.11
N ASP A 238 3.32 22.09 0.43
CA ASP A 238 2.54 21.18 -0.40
C ASP A 238 1.61 20.30 0.43
N LEU A 239 2.03 19.83 1.62
CA LEU A 239 1.15 19.09 2.54
C LEU A 239 -0.03 19.96 2.99
N ASP A 240 0.21 21.23 3.32
CA ASP A 240 -0.87 22.17 3.65
C ASP A 240 -1.81 22.42 2.46
N ALA A 241 -1.27 22.57 1.26
CA ALA A 241 -2.06 22.70 0.05
C ALA A 241 -2.89 21.44 -0.23
N LEU A 242 -2.31 20.24 -0.08
CA LEU A 242 -3.00 18.97 -0.28
C LEU A 242 -4.18 18.81 0.70
N ARG A 243 -4.00 19.25 1.96
CA ARG A 243 -5.08 19.28 2.94
C ARG A 243 -6.22 20.19 2.52
N GLN A 244 -5.93 21.36 1.94
CA GLN A 244 -6.93 22.29 1.43
C GLN A 244 -7.66 21.71 0.21
N GLU A 245 -6.92 21.15 -0.74
CA GLU A 245 -7.45 20.54 -1.97
C GLU A 245 -8.37 19.34 -1.68
N ALA A 246 -8.14 18.61 -0.58
CA ALA A 246 -9.01 17.51 -0.15
C ALA A 246 -10.43 17.99 0.24
N GLY A 247 -10.59 19.25 0.67
CA GLY A 247 -11.89 19.84 0.98
C GLY A 247 -12.73 18.98 1.93
N GLU A 248 -13.94 18.60 1.51
CA GLU A 248 -14.85 17.74 2.28
C GLU A 248 -14.27 16.34 2.58
N HIS A 249 -13.27 15.89 1.83
CA HIS A 249 -12.60 14.60 2.01
C HIS A 249 -11.36 14.67 2.93
N VAL A 250 -11.11 15.80 3.61
CA VAL A 250 -9.96 15.95 4.52
C VAL A 250 -9.91 14.86 5.60
N GLY A 251 -11.07 14.39 6.09
CA GLY A 251 -11.14 13.28 7.04
C GLY A 251 -10.63 11.95 6.46
N HIS A 252 -10.85 11.70 5.17
CA HIS A 252 -10.31 10.53 4.48
C HIS A 252 -8.80 10.65 4.23
N LEU A 253 -8.33 11.82 3.78
CA LEU A 253 -6.90 12.13 3.65
C LEU A 253 -6.17 11.88 4.98
N ALA A 254 -6.68 12.44 6.07
CA ALA A 254 -6.13 12.28 7.43
C ALA A 254 -6.15 10.82 7.89
N GLN A 255 -7.23 10.08 7.65
CA GLN A 255 -7.29 8.64 7.98
C GLN A 255 -6.28 7.81 7.19
N GLY A 256 -5.99 8.15 5.92
CA GLY A 256 -4.87 7.56 5.17
C GLY A 256 -3.52 7.80 5.85
N ALA A 257 -3.29 9.03 6.32
CA ALA A 257 -2.07 9.41 7.04
C ALA A 257 -1.91 8.64 8.37
N VAL A 258 -3.00 8.43 9.11
CA VAL A 258 -3.00 7.63 10.35
C VAL A 258 -2.51 6.21 10.09
N PHE A 259 -3.00 5.54 9.04
CA PHE A 259 -2.57 4.18 8.72
C PHE A 259 -1.12 4.12 8.21
N ALA A 260 -0.68 5.11 7.44
CA ALA A 260 0.73 5.24 7.06
C ALA A 260 1.65 5.40 8.30
N ALA A 261 1.24 6.26 9.24
CA ALA A 261 1.95 6.49 10.49
C ALA A 261 2.01 5.22 11.35
N LYS A 262 0.87 4.51 11.47
CA LYS A 262 0.79 3.23 12.15
C LYS A 262 1.75 2.21 11.54
N ALA A 263 1.82 2.12 10.21
CA ALA A 263 2.74 1.21 9.53
C ALA A 263 4.22 1.55 9.80
N ARG A 264 4.60 2.84 9.75
CA ARG A 264 5.97 3.29 10.08
C ARG A 264 6.32 3.05 11.54
N HIS A 265 5.41 3.36 12.45
CA HIS A 265 5.57 3.14 13.89
C HIS A 265 5.73 1.65 14.21
N HIS A 266 4.87 0.79 13.64
CA HIS A 266 4.94 -0.67 13.80
C HIS A 266 6.24 -1.27 13.25
N ALA A 267 6.77 -0.70 12.16
CA ALA A 267 8.05 -1.09 11.59
C ALA A 267 9.28 -0.62 12.41
N GLY A 268 9.07 0.21 13.44
CA GLY A 268 10.15 0.76 14.28
C GLY A 268 11.00 1.83 13.57
N PHE A 269 10.52 2.41 12.47
CA PHE A 269 11.24 3.47 11.74
C PHE A 269 10.26 4.52 11.21
N VAL A 270 10.38 5.75 11.71
CA VAL A 270 9.53 6.88 11.35
C VAL A 270 10.39 7.97 10.70
N PRO A 271 10.32 8.14 9.37
CA PRO A 271 10.99 9.22 8.67
C PRO A 271 10.43 10.60 9.06
N GLU A 272 11.25 11.65 8.90
CA GLU A 272 10.85 13.02 9.15
C GLU A 272 9.63 13.45 8.31
N HIS A 273 9.60 13.07 7.02
CA HIS A 273 8.46 13.41 6.14
C HIS A 273 7.15 12.77 6.60
N SER A 274 7.19 11.59 7.21
CA SER A 274 5.99 10.94 7.76
C SER A 274 5.48 11.72 8.97
N SER A 275 6.38 12.17 9.86
CA SER A 275 6.00 13.02 10.99
C SER A 275 5.41 14.36 10.53
N ALA A 276 6.01 14.99 9.52
CA ALA A 276 5.52 16.24 8.95
C ALA A 276 4.12 16.09 8.34
N ALA A 277 3.90 15.03 7.54
CA ALA A 277 2.61 14.76 6.91
C ALA A 277 1.52 14.43 7.95
N VAL A 278 1.83 13.62 8.97
CA VAL A 278 0.88 13.35 10.06
C VAL A 278 0.49 14.63 10.77
N HIS A 279 1.46 15.48 11.11
CA HIS A 279 1.18 16.74 11.77
C HIS A 279 0.31 17.65 10.89
N ALA A 280 0.66 17.80 9.61
CA ALA A 280 -0.11 18.61 8.67
C ALA A 280 -1.56 18.13 8.52
N PHE A 281 -1.79 16.81 8.39
CA PHE A 281 -3.12 16.27 8.11
C PHE A 281 -3.99 16.03 9.35
N THR A 282 -3.38 15.81 10.51
CA THR A 282 -4.10 15.40 11.73
C THR A 282 -3.93 16.35 12.91
N GLY A 283 -2.92 17.23 12.88
CA GLY A 283 -2.52 18.06 14.02
C GLY A 283 -1.83 17.29 15.16
N ARG A 284 -1.56 15.99 15.00
CA ARG A 284 -1.06 15.11 16.07
C ARG A 284 0.36 14.59 15.79
N THR A 285 0.94 13.90 16.77
CA THR A 285 2.20 13.17 16.63
C THR A 285 1.96 11.77 16.04
N VAL A 286 3.01 11.17 15.47
CA VAL A 286 2.98 9.79 14.94
C VAL A 286 2.58 8.77 16.01
N GLU A 287 3.14 8.89 17.21
CA GLU A 287 2.80 8.01 18.34
C GLU A 287 1.31 8.11 18.71
N ALA A 288 0.77 9.33 18.82
CA ALA A 288 -0.62 9.54 19.15
C ALA A 288 -1.58 8.96 18.11
N VAL A 289 -1.27 9.10 16.81
CA VAL A 289 -2.11 8.51 15.75
C VAL A 289 -1.91 7.00 15.62
N ALA A 290 -0.74 6.47 15.94
CA ALA A 290 -0.51 5.03 15.95
C ALA A 290 -1.33 4.34 17.05
N HIS A 291 -1.36 4.90 18.26
CA HIS A 291 -2.23 4.42 19.33
C HIS A 291 -3.71 4.59 18.98
N LEU A 292 -4.10 5.73 18.39
CA LEU A 292 -5.46 5.94 17.91
C LEU A 292 -5.89 4.85 16.91
N ALA A 293 -4.98 4.44 16.01
CA ALA A 293 -5.27 3.36 15.08
C ALA A 293 -5.53 2.04 15.84
N ASP A 294 -4.72 1.68 16.83
CA ASP A 294 -4.95 0.47 17.62
C ASP A 294 -6.27 0.52 18.41
N ASP A 295 -6.58 1.65 19.04
CA ASP A 295 -7.83 1.85 19.81
C ASP A 295 -9.09 1.76 18.93
N CYS A 296 -8.96 2.14 17.66
CA CYS A 296 -10.05 2.08 16.69
C CYS A 296 -10.17 0.71 15.99
N ALA A 297 -9.25 -0.22 16.23
CA ALA A 297 -9.23 -1.51 15.56
C ALA A 297 -10.57 -2.26 15.76
N ALA A 298 -11.05 -2.87 14.69
CA ALA A 298 -12.27 -3.65 14.70
C ALA A 298 -11.97 -5.09 14.27
N SER A 299 -12.58 -6.05 14.94
CA SER A 299 -12.42 -7.49 14.68
C SER A 299 -13.64 -8.12 14.01
N ALA A 300 -14.71 -7.35 13.79
CA ALA A 300 -15.97 -7.83 13.23
C ALA A 300 -16.61 -6.77 12.32
N PRO A 301 -17.38 -7.21 11.30
CA PRO A 301 -18.18 -6.30 10.49
C PRO A 301 -19.30 -5.64 11.31
N GLU A 302 -19.79 -4.50 10.83
CA GLU A 302 -20.92 -3.79 11.43
C GLU A 302 -21.99 -3.51 10.36
N ALA A 303 -23.23 -3.89 10.67
CA ALA A 303 -24.36 -3.74 9.75
C ALA A 303 -24.58 -2.27 9.38
N GLY A 304 -24.65 -1.98 8.07
CA GLY A 304 -24.79 -0.63 7.55
C GLY A 304 -23.48 0.18 7.45
N VAL A 305 -22.36 -0.35 7.97
CA VAL A 305 -21.03 0.26 7.84
C VAL A 305 -20.16 -0.51 6.86
N GLY A 306 -20.06 -1.84 7.03
CA GLY A 306 -19.28 -2.72 6.14
C GLY A 306 -18.35 -3.68 6.89
N PRO A 307 -17.28 -4.17 6.25
CA PRO A 307 -16.35 -5.12 6.85
C PRO A 307 -15.58 -4.48 8.02
N ALA A 308 -14.92 -5.30 8.84
CA ALA A 308 -14.16 -4.83 10.00
C ALA A 308 -13.15 -3.72 9.63
N TYR A 309 -12.57 -3.78 8.43
CA TYR A 309 -11.71 -2.73 7.91
C TYR A 309 -12.40 -1.37 7.75
N GLU A 310 -13.62 -1.31 7.21
CA GLU A 310 -14.34 -0.04 7.08
C GLU A 310 -14.79 0.49 8.44
N VAL A 311 -15.20 -0.40 9.35
CA VAL A 311 -15.53 -0.02 10.73
C VAL A 311 -14.31 0.64 11.39
N TRP A 312 -13.13 0.06 11.22
CA TRP A 312 -11.89 0.64 11.72
C TRP A 312 -11.61 2.01 11.09
N ARG A 313 -11.67 2.12 9.76
CA ARG A 313 -11.51 3.39 9.04
C ARG A 313 -12.48 4.46 9.52
N ALA A 314 -13.75 4.12 9.66
CA ALA A 314 -14.80 5.04 10.10
C ALA A 314 -14.53 5.53 11.53
N LYS A 315 -14.19 4.63 12.47
CA LYS A 315 -13.82 5.00 13.85
C LYS A 315 -12.64 5.97 13.90
N VAL A 316 -11.59 5.71 13.11
CA VAL A 316 -10.45 6.64 13.00
C VAL A 316 -10.92 8.02 12.54
N ARG A 317 -11.72 8.11 11.46
CA ARG A 317 -12.25 9.40 10.98
C ARG A 317 -13.07 10.13 12.03
N THR A 318 -13.96 9.42 12.74
CA THR A 318 -14.78 10.00 13.81
C THR A 318 -13.91 10.55 14.95
N GLN A 319 -12.92 9.79 15.41
CA GLN A 319 -12.04 10.22 16.52
C GLN A 319 -11.10 11.36 16.15
N LEU A 320 -10.70 11.47 14.87
CA LEU A 320 -9.96 12.63 14.38
C LEU A 320 -10.83 13.90 14.42
N ALA A 321 -12.10 13.80 14.03
CA ALA A 321 -13.02 14.94 14.01
C ALA A 321 -13.37 15.48 15.42
N VAL A 322 -13.47 14.61 16.42
CA VAL A 322 -13.84 14.98 17.80
C VAL A 322 -12.78 15.85 18.49
N ALA A 323 -11.51 15.76 18.07
CA ALA A 323 -10.41 16.50 18.72
C ALA A 323 -10.07 17.86 18.07
N VAL A 324 -10.90 18.33 17.13
CA VAL A 324 -10.77 19.65 16.48
C VAL A 324 -11.76 20.66 17.11
N VAL A 325 -12.24 20.40 18.32
CA VAL A 325 -13.07 21.32 19.13
C VAL A 325 -12.25 21.90 20.28
#